data_AF-A0A1G8U4G4-F1
#
_entry.id   AF-A0A1G8U4G4-F1
#
_cell.length_a   1.000
_cell.length_b   1.000
_cell.length_c   1.000
_cell.angle_alpha   90.00
_cell.angle_beta   90.00
_cell.angle_gamma   90.00
#
_symmetry.space_group_name_H-M   'P 1'
#
loop_
_entity.id
_entity.type
_entity.pdbx_description
1 polymer ?
#
loop_
_entity_poly.entity_id
_entity_poly.type
_entity_poly.pdbx_seq_one_letter_code
_entity_poly.pdbx_strand_id
1 'polypeptide(L)'
;MSESESQSPSELEFAERMQRADRWSKWIAMALTFGFFFVTMVLTNNVEFSAVVAAALGIGVRFVIPYRVTLSRPADEREPLVGDQGSPQFHHGAAGGALIFSSVAAAVVMVGSGNSTPGLVAGGIGLAVSYVAFSKAFPRA
;
A
#
# COMPACT_ATOMS: atom_id res chain seq x y z
N MET A 1 40.05 -14.21 9.61
CA MET A 1 40.16 -13.06 8.70
C MET A 1 38.76 -12.79 8.20
N SER A 2 38.06 -11.85 8.83
CA SER A 2 36.74 -11.39 8.39
C SER A 2 36.96 -10.41 7.25
N GLU A 3 36.67 -10.83 6.03
CA GLU A 3 36.53 -9.94 4.89
C GLU A 3 35.38 -8.98 5.22
N SER A 4 35.73 -7.77 5.70
CA SER A 4 34.78 -6.67 5.70
C SER A 4 34.59 -6.28 4.25
N GLU A 5 33.60 -6.87 3.58
CA GLU A 5 33.08 -6.37 2.32
C GLU A 5 32.87 -4.87 2.48
N SER A 6 33.70 -4.08 1.82
CA SER A 6 33.53 -2.64 1.72
C SER A 6 32.27 -2.42 0.89
N GLN A 7 31.12 -2.34 1.55
CA GLN A 7 29.86 -1.98 0.89
C GLN A 7 30.11 -0.74 0.05
N SER A 8 29.79 -0.84 -1.24
CA SER A 8 30.02 0.26 -2.17
C SER A 8 29.22 1.49 -1.70
N PRO A 9 29.73 2.72 -1.89
CA PRO A 9 29.03 3.93 -1.45
C PRO A 9 27.56 4.00 -1.87
N SER A 10 27.23 3.42 -3.04
CA SER A 10 25.88 3.30 -3.58
C SER A 10 24.95 2.35 -2.80
N GLU A 11 25.48 1.26 -2.22
CA GLU A 11 24.69 0.34 -1.40
C GLU A 11 24.34 0.94 -0.04
N LEU A 12 25.29 1.67 0.57
CA LEU A 12 25.05 2.40 1.81
C LEU A 12 23.99 3.49 1.63
N GLU A 13 24.07 4.27 0.54
CA GLU A 13 23.05 5.29 0.22
C GLU A 13 21.66 4.68 -0.02
N PHE A 14 21.58 3.52 -0.69
CA PHE A 14 20.32 2.82 -0.90
C PHE A 14 19.74 2.29 0.42
N ALA A 15 20.57 1.65 1.25
CA ALA A 15 20.14 1.13 2.55
C ALA A 15 19.62 2.25 3.45
N GLU A 16 20.28 3.41 3.45
CA GLU A 16 19.86 4.58 4.23
C GLU A 16 18.54 5.16 3.70
N ARG A 17 18.38 5.27 2.36
CA ARG A 17 17.11 5.70 1.73
C ARG A 17 15.97 4.73 2.03
N MET A 18 16.23 3.43 2.02
CA MET A 18 15.24 2.40 2.33
C MET A 18 14.83 2.44 3.81
N GLN A 19 15.77 2.56 4.74
CA GLN A 19 15.45 2.75 6.16
C GLN A 19 14.67 4.03 6.43
N ARG A 20 15.05 5.13 5.76
CA ARG A 20 14.35 6.41 5.89
C ARG A 20 12.94 6.31 5.32
N ALA A 21 12.76 5.69 4.16
CA ALA A 21 11.47 5.44 3.56
C ALA A 21 10.59 4.53 4.43
N ASP A 22 11.13 3.45 5.01
CA ASP A 22 10.39 2.59 5.95
C ASP A 22 9.90 3.40 7.17
N ARG A 23 10.77 4.23 7.75
CA ARG A 23 10.42 5.05 8.91
C ARG A 23 9.36 6.10 8.58
N TRP A 24 9.49 6.79 7.44
CA TRP A 24 8.50 7.77 6.99
C TRP A 24 7.19 7.13 6.54
N SER A 25 7.23 5.92 5.99
CA SER A 25 6.03 5.19 5.57
C SER A 25 5.08 4.94 6.73
N LYS A 26 5.61 4.65 7.93
CA LYS A 26 4.81 4.43 9.14
C LYS A 26 4.04 5.68 9.53
N TRP A 27 4.72 6.83 9.56
CA TRP A 27 4.10 8.11 9.88
C TRP A 27 3.10 8.54 8.82
N ILE A 28 3.43 8.41 7.54
CA ILE A 28 2.54 8.76 6.41
C ILE A 28 1.30 7.86 6.41
N ALA A 29 1.49 6.54 6.52
CA ALA A 29 0.37 5.60 6.56
C ALA A 29 -0.54 5.88 7.76
N MET A 30 0.03 6.15 8.94
CA MET A 30 -0.73 6.48 10.13
C MET A 30 -1.51 7.78 9.95
N ALA A 31 -0.88 8.84 9.45
CA ALA A 31 -1.52 10.13 9.19
C ALA A 31 -2.67 10.01 8.17
N LEU A 32 -2.44 9.28 7.07
CA LEU A 32 -3.47 9.03 6.06
C LEU A 32 -4.61 8.17 6.59
N THR A 33 -4.31 7.17 7.43
CA THR A 33 -5.33 6.32 8.06
C THR A 33 -6.23 7.16 8.96
N PHE A 34 -5.66 7.94 9.88
CA PHE A 34 -6.46 8.77 10.78
C PHE A 34 -7.19 9.89 10.04
N GLY A 35 -6.54 10.53 9.07
CA GLY A 35 -7.17 11.56 8.25
C GLY A 35 -8.36 11.00 7.46
N PHE A 36 -8.18 9.86 6.79
CA PHE A 36 -9.25 9.22 6.03
C PHE A 36 -10.37 8.71 6.93
N PHE A 37 -10.04 8.13 8.09
CA PHE A 37 -11.02 7.74 9.09
C PHE A 37 -11.87 8.94 9.52
N PHE A 38 -11.25 10.06 9.87
CA PHE A 38 -11.98 11.24 10.34
C PHE A 38 -12.88 11.82 9.24
N VAL A 39 -12.35 11.95 8.02
CA VAL A 39 -13.13 12.45 6.87
C VAL A 39 -14.31 11.53 6.58
N THR A 40 -14.10 10.22 6.52
CA THR A 40 -15.18 9.26 6.25
C THR A 40 -16.20 9.20 7.37
N MET A 41 -15.77 9.30 8.64
CA MET A 41 -16.65 9.34 9.80
C MET A 41 -17.56 10.57 9.77
N VAL A 42 -17.00 11.75 9.48
CA VAL A 42 -17.78 13.00 9.37
C VAL A 42 -18.79 12.92 8.22
N LEU A 43 -18.41 12.35 7.09
CA LEU A 43 -19.28 12.26 5.91
C LEU A 43 -20.38 11.19 6.02
N THR A 44 -20.12 10.10 6.74
CA THR A 44 -20.98 8.92 6.73
C THR A 44 -21.68 8.66 8.05
N ASN A 45 -21.21 9.30 9.14
CA ASN A 45 -21.62 9.05 10.52
C ASN A 45 -21.60 7.56 10.92
N ASN A 46 -20.73 6.76 10.29
CA ASN A 46 -20.61 5.32 10.52
C ASN A 46 -19.17 4.97 10.90
N VAL A 47 -18.95 4.70 12.19
CA VAL A 47 -17.62 4.45 12.76
C VAL A 47 -17.02 3.14 12.24
N GLU A 48 -17.80 2.06 12.18
CA GLU A 48 -17.33 0.74 11.74
C GLU A 48 -16.89 0.77 10.28
N PHE A 49 -17.74 1.32 9.42
CA PHE A 49 -17.42 1.49 8.00
C PHE A 49 -16.15 2.32 7.83
N SER A 50 -16.08 3.48 8.48
CA SER A 50 -14.95 4.41 8.39
C SER A 50 -13.65 3.75 8.86
N ALA A 51 -13.69 2.95 9.92
CA ALA A 51 -12.54 2.21 10.42
C ALA A 51 -12.02 1.18 9.41
N VAL A 52 -12.93 0.41 8.80
CA VAL A 52 -12.56 -0.63 7.82
C VAL A 52 -11.90 -0.02 6.58
N VAL A 53 -12.52 1.00 5.98
CA VAL A 53 -11.97 1.61 4.76
C VAL A 53 -10.69 2.39 5.03
N ALA A 54 -10.57 3.04 6.19
CA ALA A 54 -9.33 3.71 6.58
C ALA A 54 -8.19 2.73 6.83
N ALA A 55 -8.45 1.62 7.53
CA ALA A 55 -7.44 0.59 7.75
C ALA A 55 -6.96 -0.02 6.44
N ALA A 56 -7.88 -0.34 5.52
CA ALA A 56 -7.54 -0.85 4.19
C ALA A 56 -6.66 0.15 3.41
N LEU A 57 -7.00 1.44 3.42
CA LEU A 57 -6.18 2.49 2.81
C LEU A 57 -4.78 2.56 3.43
N GLY A 58 -4.69 2.53 4.77
CA GLY A 58 -3.43 2.54 5.50
C GLY A 58 -2.52 1.36 5.15
N ILE A 59 -3.08 0.14 5.08
CA ILE A 59 -2.38 -1.06 4.62
C ILE A 59 -1.89 -0.86 3.18
N GLY A 60 -2.75 -0.33 2.31
CA GLY A 60 -2.39 -0.05 0.92
C GLY A 60 -1.19 0.90 0.80
N VAL A 61 -1.15 1.97 1.59
CA VAL A 61 0.00 2.90 1.65
C VAL A 61 1.28 2.18 2.06
N ARG A 62 1.21 1.26 3.03
CA ARG A 62 2.38 0.48 3.48
C ARG A 62 2.89 -0.50 2.43
N PHE A 63 2.08 -0.88 1.45
CA PHE A 63 2.54 -1.64 0.29
C PHE A 63 3.11 -0.74 -0.82
N VAL A 64 2.48 0.40 -1.10
CA VAL A 64 2.90 1.29 -2.21
C VAL A 64 4.23 1.98 -1.93
N ILE A 65 4.48 2.43 -0.70
CA ILE A 65 5.70 3.20 -0.39
C ILE A 65 6.97 2.36 -0.60
N PRO A 66 7.15 1.17 0.00
CA PRO A 66 8.31 0.33 -0.24
C PRO A 66 8.44 -0.08 -1.72
N TYR A 67 7.32 -0.43 -2.35
CA TYR A 67 7.26 -0.75 -3.78
C TYR A 67 7.85 0.36 -4.66
N ARG A 68 7.49 1.63 -4.40
CA ARG A 68 8.04 2.78 -5.13
C ARG A 68 9.54 2.94 -4.93
N VAL A 69 10.07 2.57 -3.76
CA VAL A 69 11.52 2.58 -3.51
C VAL A 69 12.20 1.46 -4.30
N THR A 70 11.65 0.25 -4.34
CA THR A 70 12.22 -0.85 -5.14
C THR A 70 12.29 -0.51 -6.63
N LEU A 71 11.30 0.23 -7.16
CA LEU A 71 11.33 0.70 -8.55
C LEU A 71 12.45 1.70 -8.87
N SER A 72 13.11 2.29 -7.86
CA SER A 72 14.26 3.16 -8.09
C SER A 72 15.52 2.39 -8.48
N ARG A 73 15.53 1.05 -8.39
CA ARG A 73 16.58 0.17 -8.90
C ARG A 73 16.28 -0.39 -10.31
N PRO A 74 17.33 -0.66 -11.12
CA PRO A 74 17.25 -1.47 -12.33
C PRO A 74 16.53 -2.80 -12.07
N ALA A 75 15.80 -3.32 -13.06
CA ALA A 75 14.91 -4.47 -12.86
C ALA A 75 15.63 -5.75 -12.44
N ASP A 76 16.88 -5.90 -12.86
CA ASP A 76 17.79 -7.00 -12.54
C ASP A 76 18.40 -6.91 -11.12
N GLU A 77 18.34 -5.73 -10.49
CA GLU A 77 18.88 -5.48 -9.15
C GLU A 77 17.79 -5.33 -8.07
N ARG A 78 16.52 -5.59 -8.41
CA ARG A 78 15.40 -5.49 -7.48
C ARG A 78 15.36 -6.73 -6.59
N GLU A 79 15.46 -6.49 -5.29
CA GLU A 79 15.21 -7.54 -4.32
C GLU A 79 13.73 -7.64 -3.96
N PRO A 80 13.20 -8.87 -3.81
CA PRO A 80 11.84 -9.09 -3.34
C PRO A 80 11.61 -8.42 -1.98
N LEU A 81 10.47 -7.75 -1.82
CA LEU A 81 10.07 -7.13 -0.55
C LEU A 81 9.83 -8.14 0.58
N VAL A 82 9.68 -9.43 0.26
CA VAL A 82 9.56 -10.55 1.20
C VAL A 82 10.59 -11.59 0.83
N GLY A 83 11.57 -11.83 1.71
CA GLY A 83 12.69 -12.75 1.47
C GLY A 83 12.40 -14.23 1.69
N ASP A 84 11.16 -14.62 1.96
CA ASP A 84 10.81 -16.01 2.24
C ASP A 84 10.41 -16.75 0.95
N GLN A 85 11.23 -17.75 0.59
CA GLN A 85 11.15 -18.50 -0.67
C GLN A 85 9.87 -19.35 -0.82
N GLY A 86 9.10 -19.52 0.26
CA GLY A 86 7.81 -20.25 0.27
C GLY A 86 6.56 -19.38 0.20
N SER A 87 6.68 -18.06 0.31
CA SER A 87 5.51 -17.17 0.30
C SER A 87 5.04 -16.91 -1.14
N PRO A 88 3.72 -16.91 -1.41
CA PRO A 88 3.24 -16.49 -2.71
C PRO A 88 3.69 -15.05 -2.95
N GLN A 89 4.50 -14.83 -3.98
CA GLN A 89 4.96 -13.49 -4.34
C GLN A 89 3.79 -12.73 -4.99
N PHE A 90 2.99 -12.07 -4.15
CA PHE A 90 1.94 -11.20 -4.63
C PHE A 90 2.53 -9.93 -5.24
N HIS A 91 1.85 -9.35 -6.24
CA HIS A 91 2.29 -8.09 -6.84
C HIS A 91 2.06 -6.93 -5.85
N HIS A 92 3.07 -6.56 -5.07
CA HIS A 92 2.97 -5.63 -3.93
C HIS A 92 2.45 -4.25 -4.35
N GLY A 93 2.95 -3.69 -5.46
CA GLY A 93 2.43 -2.43 -6.00
C GLY A 93 0.95 -2.49 -6.40
N ALA A 94 0.50 -3.62 -6.97
CA ALA A 94 -0.90 -3.82 -7.34
C ALA A 94 -1.78 -4.01 -6.11
N ALA A 95 -1.34 -4.80 -5.12
CA ALA A 95 -2.04 -4.98 -3.85
C ALA A 95 -2.22 -3.64 -3.13
N GLY A 96 -1.14 -2.85 -3.02
CA GLY A 96 -1.19 -1.54 -2.38
C GLY A 96 -2.08 -0.55 -3.12
N GLY A 97 -1.92 -0.44 -4.43
CA GLY A 97 -2.75 0.45 -5.25
C GLY A 97 -4.23 0.07 -5.20
N ALA A 98 -4.53 -1.24 -5.26
CA ALA A 98 -5.88 -1.75 -5.24
C ALA A 98 -6.59 -1.44 -3.91
N LEU A 99 -5.90 -1.64 -2.78
CA LEU A 99 -6.41 -1.30 -1.44
C LEU A 99 -6.72 0.20 -1.29
N ILE A 100 -5.84 1.07 -1.78
CA ILE A 100 -6.08 2.53 -1.74
C ILE A 100 -7.30 2.88 -2.58
N PHE A 101 -7.33 2.41 -3.83
CA PHE A 101 -8.41 2.71 -4.76
C PHE A 101 -9.76 2.18 -4.27
N SER A 102 -9.82 0.93 -3.81
CA SER A 102 -11.04 0.32 -3.31
C SER A 102 -11.58 1.01 -2.07
N SER A 103 -10.70 1.48 -1.18
CA SER A 103 -11.10 2.21 0.03
C SER A 103 -11.77 3.55 -0.31
N VAL A 104 -11.21 4.27 -1.30
CA VAL A 104 -11.80 5.51 -1.81
C VAL A 104 -13.14 5.22 -2.50
N ALA A 105 -13.18 4.22 -3.37
CA ALA A 105 -14.41 3.84 -4.08
C ALA A 105 -15.53 3.44 -3.11
N ALA A 106 -15.21 2.64 -2.08
CA ALA A 106 -16.15 2.26 -1.04
C ALA A 106 -16.72 3.49 -0.32
N ALA A 107 -15.86 4.42 0.08
CA ALA A 107 -16.28 5.66 0.75
C ALA A 107 -17.18 6.51 -0.15
N VAL A 108 -16.84 6.67 -1.43
CA VAL A 108 -17.66 7.42 -2.40
C VAL A 108 -19.05 6.79 -2.55
N VAL A 109 -19.13 5.47 -2.68
CA VAL A 109 -20.41 4.76 -2.82
C VAL A 109 -21.22 4.83 -1.53
N MET A 110 -20.59 4.72 -0.35
CA MET A 110 -21.26 4.90 0.94
C MET A 110 -21.86 6.31 1.04
N VAL A 111 -21.09 7.36 0.72
CA VAL A 111 -21.58 8.74 0.76
C VAL A 111 -22.75 8.96 -0.21
N GLY A 112 -22.67 8.41 -1.43
CA GLY A 112 -23.73 8.54 -2.43
C GLY A 112 -24.99 7.74 -2.12
N SER A 113 -24.87 6.57 -1.48
CA SER A 113 -25.99 5.66 -1.19
C SER A 113 -26.56 5.80 0.22
N GLY A 114 -25.81 6.40 1.15
CA GLY A 114 -26.16 6.45 2.58
C GLY A 114 -26.15 5.09 3.28
N ASN A 115 -25.66 4.03 2.64
CA ASN A 115 -25.69 2.67 3.17
C ASN A 115 -24.31 1.98 3.03
N SER A 116 -23.83 1.40 4.13
CA SER A 116 -22.51 0.78 4.19
C SER A 116 -22.41 -0.48 3.35
N THR A 117 -23.52 -1.19 3.14
CA THR A 117 -23.54 -2.46 2.39
C THR A 117 -23.14 -2.24 0.92
N PRO A 118 -23.80 -1.36 0.14
CA PRO A 118 -23.33 -1.02 -1.21
C PRO A 118 -21.89 -0.50 -1.25
N GLY A 119 -21.49 0.31 -0.27
CA GLY A 119 -20.13 0.83 -0.17
C GLY A 119 -19.08 -0.28 -0.03
N LEU A 120 -19.29 -1.21 0.90
CA LEU A 120 -18.39 -2.34 1.13
C LEU A 120 -18.38 -3.32 -0.05
N VAL A 121 -19.52 -3.57 -0.69
CA VAL A 121 -19.60 -4.40 -1.90
C VAL A 121 -18.80 -3.77 -3.03
N ALA A 122 -19.00 -2.47 -3.27
CA ALA A 122 -18.23 -1.73 -4.27
C ALA A 122 -16.73 -1.73 -3.96
N GLY A 123 -16.37 -1.59 -2.68
CA GLY A 123 -14.99 -1.74 -2.21
C GLY A 123 -14.41 -3.12 -2.53
N GLY A 124 -15.10 -4.20 -2.15
CA GLY A 124 -14.63 -5.57 -2.40
C GLY A 124 -14.46 -5.90 -3.87
N ILE A 125 -15.45 -5.55 -4.71
CA ILE A 125 -15.37 -5.73 -6.17
C ILE A 125 -14.26 -4.85 -6.74
N GLY A 126 -14.21 -3.58 -6.33
CA GLY A 126 -13.20 -2.62 -6.75
C GLY A 126 -11.79 -3.11 -6.42
N LEU A 127 -11.57 -3.72 -5.27
CA LEU A 127 -10.31 -4.32 -4.86
C LEU A 127 -9.89 -5.43 -5.83
N ALA A 128 -10.78 -6.38 -6.13
CA ALA A 128 -10.48 -7.49 -7.03
C ALA A 128 -10.17 -7.01 -8.45
N VAL A 129 -11.03 -6.13 -9.00
CA VAL A 129 -10.87 -5.60 -10.37
C VAL A 129 -9.61 -4.75 -10.49
N SER A 130 -9.38 -3.83 -9.54
CA SER A 130 -8.20 -2.97 -9.56
C SER A 130 -6.91 -3.75 -9.31
N TYR A 131 -6.91 -4.80 -8.48
CA TYR A 131 -5.76 -5.68 -8.32
C TYR A 131 -5.37 -6.32 -9.66
N VAL A 132 -6.33 -6.92 -10.37
CA VAL A 132 -6.07 -7.54 -11.67
C VAL A 132 -5.56 -6.50 -12.67
N ALA A 133 -6.18 -5.33 -12.73
CA ALA A 133 -5.75 -4.25 -13.63
C ALA A 133 -4.33 -3.76 -13.30
N PHE A 134 -4.05 -3.44 -12.04
CA PHE A 134 -2.74 -2.97 -11.61
C PHE A 134 -1.67 -4.04 -11.71
N SER A 135 -1.99 -5.32 -11.50
CA SER A 135 -1.02 -6.42 -11.66
C SER A 135 -0.53 -6.59 -13.10
N LYS A 136 -1.30 -6.10 -14.08
CA LYS A 136 -0.94 -6.07 -15.50
C LYS A 136 -0.24 -4.77 -15.90
N ALA A 137 -0.62 -3.67 -15.27
CA ALA A 137 -0.12 -2.34 -15.61
C ALA A 137 1.21 -1.98 -14.92
N PHE A 138 1.44 -2.52 -13.72
CA PHE A 138 2.61 -2.18 -12.92
C PHE A 138 3.75 -3.18 -13.15
N PRO A 139 5.02 -2.71 -13.12
CA PRO A 139 6.17 -3.60 -13.10
C PRO A 139 6.23 -4.38 -11.80
N ARG A 140 6.71 -5.62 -11.85
CA ARG A 140 7.01 -6.39 -10.65
C ARG A 140 8.26 -5.81 -9.95
N ALA A 141 8.21 -5.84 -8.62
CA ALA A 141 9.27 -5.47 -7.71
C ALA A 141 9.73 -6.72 -6.98
#